data_AF-A0A952JNE5-F1
#
_entry.id   AF-A0A952JNE5-F1
#
_cell.length_a   1.000
_cell.length_b   1.000
_cell.length_c   1.000
_cell.angle_alpha   90.00
_cell.angle_beta   90.00
_cell.angle_gamma   90.00
#
_symmetry.space_group_name_H-M   'P 1'
#
loop_
_entity.id
_entity.type
_entity.pdbx_description
1 polymer ?
#
loop_
_entity_poly.entity_id
_entity_poly.type
_entity_poly.pdbx_seq_one_letter_code
_entity_poly.pdbx_strand_id
1 'polypeptide(L)'
;MAENKDNTTSQAAVTKSDWKKYISHKWVVKNIPFFLFLTLLAVLYIYNGHYTDKLNLKISTTEKHIKELEYEYKTIKSDVIFRSKASELIKAVEPLGLKELTEPPIVLETTPVK
;
A
#
# COMPACT_ATOMS: atom_id res chain seq x y z
N MET A 1 53.62 13.05 -26.43
CA MET A 1 53.85 13.54 -25.05
C MET A 1 53.43 15.00 -25.03
N ALA A 2 52.23 15.35 -24.52
CA ALA A 2 51.92 15.62 -23.10
C ALA A 2 52.65 16.91 -22.64
N GLU A 3 52.03 17.99 -22.15
CA GLU A 3 50.83 18.12 -21.33
C GLU A 3 50.45 19.62 -21.29
N ASN A 4 49.22 20.00 -21.66
CA ASN A 4 48.67 21.36 -21.51
C ASN A 4 47.94 21.39 -20.17
N LYS A 5 48.52 22.08 -19.18
CA LYS A 5 47.95 22.25 -17.85
C LYS A 5 47.22 23.58 -17.73
N ASP A 6 45.93 23.44 -17.43
CA ASP A 6 45.19 24.26 -16.49
C ASP A 6 44.76 25.65 -16.98
N ASN A 7 43.94 25.61 -18.04
CA ASN A 7 42.76 26.47 -18.06
C ASN A 7 41.80 26.06 -16.92
N THR A 8 41.10 27.06 -16.36
CA THR A 8 39.92 26.89 -15.48
C THR A 8 40.22 26.76 -13.98
N THR A 9 40.55 27.88 -13.35
CA THR A 9 40.03 28.17 -12.00
C THR A 9 39.48 29.59 -11.98
N SER A 10 38.48 29.84 -12.82
CA SER A 10 37.47 30.83 -12.49
C SER A 10 36.68 30.26 -11.31
N GLN A 11 37.02 30.72 -10.12
CA GLN A 11 36.29 30.40 -8.90
C GLN A 11 34.81 30.68 -9.16
N ALA A 12 34.01 29.61 -9.13
CA ALA A 12 32.56 29.67 -9.17
C ALA A 12 32.06 30.33 -7.88
N ALA A 13 32.01 31.67 -7.87
CA ALA A 13 31.23 32.44 -6.93
C ALA A 13 29.75 32.17 -7.23
N VAL A 14 29.25 31.05 -6.72
CA VAL A 14 27.83 30.69 -6.72
C VAL A 14 27.07 31.81 -6.02
N THR A 15 26.46 32.71 -6.80
CA THR A 15 25.11 33.30 -6.68
C THR A 15 24.47 33.45 -5.29
N LYS A 16 25.24 33.64 -4.20
CA LYS A 16 24.70 33.86 -2.85
C LYS A 16 24.16 35.28 -2.65
N SER A 17 24.49 36.22 -3.55
CA SER A 17 24.10 37.63 -3.42
C SER A 17 22.76 37.95 -4.09
N ASP A 18 22.33 37.17 -5.10
CA ASP A 18 21.15 37.49 -5.88
C ASP A 18 19.86 37.21 -5.09
N TRP A 19 19.81 36.14 -4.30
CA TRP A 19 18.61 35.80 -3.51
C TRP A 19 18.32 36.81 -2.40
N LYS A 20 19.37 37.37 -1.78
CA LYS A 20 19.23 38.42 -0.76
C LYS A 20 18.63 39.72 -1.31
N LYS A 21 18.81 40.02 -2.60
CA LYS A 21 18.19 41.21 -3.23
C LYS A 21 16.68 41.04 -3.37
N TYR A 22 16.21 39.83 -3.69
CA TYR A 22 14.77 39.52 -3.75
C TYR A 22 14.12 39.46 -2.36
N ILE A 23 14.85 39.07 -1.31
CA ILE A 23 14.34 39.06 0.09
C ILE A 23 14.72 40.36 0.83
N SER A 24 15.17 41.40 0.12
CA SER A 24 15.47 42.70 0.71
C SER A 24 14.22 43.30 1.37
N HIS A 25 14.34 43.79 2.61
CA HIS A 25 13.24 44.44 3.34
C HIS A 25 12.57 45.55 2.51
N LYS A 26 13.35 46.30 1.73
CA LYS A 26 12.82 47.35 0.84
C LYS A 26 11.92 46.80 -0.27
N TRP A 27 12.19 45.60 -0.77
CA TRP A 27 11.39 44.96 -1.82
C TRP A 27 10.09 44.35 -1.29
N VAL A 28 10.15 43.72 -0.11
CA VAL A 28 8.97 43.16 0.57
C VAL A 28 8.00 44.26 0.97
N VAL A 29 8.49 45.36 1.54
CA VAL A 29 7.65 46.51 1.94
C VAL A 29 7.05 47.23 0.73
N LYS A 30 7.76 47.28 -0.41
CA LYS A 30 7.22 47.85 -1.65
C LYS A 30 6.08 47.01 -2.24
N ASN A 31 6.03 45.71 -1.96
CA ASN A 31 5.04 44.76 -2.48
C ASN A 31 4.19 44.13 -1.35
N ILE A 32 3.84 44.92 -0.33
CA ILE A 32 2.96 44.49 0.77
C ILE A 32 1.72 43.70 0.32
N PRO A 33 0.91 44.13 -0.68
CA PRO A 33 -0.29 43.39 -1.06
C PRO A 33 0.01 41.97 -1.57
N PHE A 34 1.14 41.79 -2.25
CA PHE A 34 1.57 40.47 -2.73
C PHE A 34 2.07 39.56 -1.60
N PHE A 35 2.79 40.11 -0.63
CA PHE A 35 3.21 39.35 0.54
C PHE A 35 2.00 38.91 1.40
N LEU A 36 1.00 39.79 1.54
CA LEU A 36 -0.24 39.49 2.25
C LEU A 36 -1.03 38.37 1.55
N PHE A 37 -1.05 38.35 0.22
CA PHE A 37 -1.60 37.24 -0.57
C PHE A 37 -0.87 35.92 -0.28
N LEU A 38 0.47 35.92 -0.26
CA LEU A 38 1.27 34.74 0.07
C LEU A 38 1.03 34.24 1.50
N THR A 39 0.93 35.16 2.47
CA THR A 39 0.57 34.81 3.85
C THR A 39 -0.81 34.18 3.93
N LEU A 40 -1.80 34.74 3.24
CA LEU A 40 -3.14 34.17 3.19
C LEU A 40 -3.15 32.76 2.57
N LEU A 41 -2.39 32.56 1.49
CA LEU A 41 -2.23 31.25 0.86
C LEU A 41 -1.53 30.25 1.79
N ALA A 42 -0.53 30.67 2.56
CA ALA A 42 0.15 29.85 3.55
C ALA A 42 -0.79 29.44 4.69
N VAL A 43 -1.64 30.35 5.18
CA VAL A 43 -2.68 30.02 6.18
C VAL A 43 -3.68 29.03 5.61
N LEU A 44 -4.13 29.23 4.37
CA LEU A 44 -5.06 28.32 3.69
C LEU A 44 -4.43 26.93 3.49
N TYR A 45 -3.14 26.87 3.20
CA TYR A 45 -2.38 25.64 3.07
C TYR A 45 -2.29 24.88 4.40
N ILE A 46 -1.94 25.57 5.49
CA ILE A 46 -1.88 24.97 6.84
C ILE A 46 -3.27 24.47 7.26
N TYR A 47 -4.32 25.25 6.97
CA TYR A 47 -5.71 24.87 7.23
C TYR A 47 -6.08 23.58 6.49
N ASN A 48 -5.74 23.47 5.20
CA ASN A 48 -5.97 22.24 4.43
C ASN A 48 -5.15 21.06 4.96
N GLY A 49 -3.91 21.29 5.40
CA GLY A 49 -3.04 20.27 5.98
C GLY A 49 -3.63 19.61 7.22
N HIS A 50 -4.22 20.39 8.14
CA HIS A 50 -4.86 19.87 9.35
C HIS A 50 -6.08 18.97 9.09
N TYR A 51 -6.73 19.08 7.93
CA TYR A 51 -7.83 18.20 7.54
C TYR A 51 -7.33 16.79 7.21
N THR A 52 -6.16 16.70 6.56
CA THR A 52 -5.53 15.44 6.16
C THR A 52 -5.16 14.56 7.36
N ASP A 53 -4.67 15.14 8.46
CA ASP A 53 -4.30 14.39 9.67
C ASP A 53 -5.49 13.64 10.28
N LYS A 54 -6.66 14.30 10.33
CA LYS A 54 -7.89 13.70 10.87
C LYS A 54 -8.44 12.60 9.94
N LEU A 55 -8.28 12.77 8.63
CA LEU A 55 -8.68 11.76 7.65
C LEU A 55 -7.80 10.52 7.75
N ASN A 56 -6.48 10.69 7.88
CA ASN A 56 -5.54 9.57 8.01
C ASN A 56 -5.84 8.71 9.24
N LEU A 57 -6.21 9.32 10.37
CA LEU A 57 -6.61 8.58 11.56
C LEU A 57 -7.89 7.75 11.32
N LYS A 58 -8.91 8.34 10.67
CA LYS A 58 -10.17 7.67 10.35
C LYS A 58 -9.99 6.53 9.34
N ILE A 59 -9.10 6.70 8.37
CA ILE A 59 -8.73 5.66 7.40
C ILE A 59 -8.10 4.49 8.16
N SER A 60 -7.11 4.75 9.01
CA SER A 60 -6.43 3.72 9.79
C SER A 60 -7.39 2.92 10.70
N THR A 61 -8.36 3.59 11.34
CA THR A 61 -9.38 2.88 12.14
C THR A 61 -10.28 2.02 11.26
N THR A 62 -10.71 2.53 10.11
CA THR A 62 -11.59 1.80 9.18
C THR A 62 -10.89 0.57 8.58
N GLU A 63 -9.62 0.72 8.19
CA GLU A 63 -8.79 -0.39 7.71
C GLU A 63 -8.62 -1.50 8.77
N LYS A 64 -8.49 -1.12 10.05
CA LYS A 64 -8.43 -2.09 11.14
C LYS A 64 -9.71 -2.92 11.24
N HIS A 65 -10.88 -2.30 11.13
CA HIS A 65 -12.17 -2.99 11.14
C HIS A 65 -12.33 -3.94 9.94
N ILE A 66 -11.91 -3.51 8.75
CA ILE A 66 -11.92 -4.37 7.55
C ILE A 66 -11.02 -5.59 7.77
N LYS A 67 -9.81 -5.37 8.30
CA LYS A 67 -8.84 -6.44 8.56
C LYS A 67 -9.33 -7.45 9.61
N GLU A 68 -10.05 -6.97 10.63
CA GLU A 68 -10.68 -7.82 11.64
C GLU A 68 -11.78 -8.71 11.04
N LEU A 69 -12.66 -8.12 10.21
CA LEU A 69 -13.69 -8.87 9.47
C LEU A 69 -13.09 -9.92 8.52
N GLU A 70 -12.03 -9.55 7.79
CA GLU A 70 -11.32 -10.49 6.92
C GLU A 70 -10.69 -11.65 7.71
N TYR A 71 -10.19 -11.38 8.92
CA TYR A 71 -9.60 -12.40 9.78
C TYR A 71 -10.65 -13.39 10.28
N GLU A 72 -11.81 -12.89 10.70
CA GLU A 72 -12.93 -13.72 11.13
C GLU A 72 -13.43 -14.63 10.00
N TYR A 73 -13.63 -14.06 8.80
CA TYR A 73 -14.00 -14.84 7.62
C TYR A 73 -12.95 -15.92 7.28
N LYS A 74 -11.66 -15.56 7.28
CA LYS A 74 -10.58 -16.51 6.99
C LYS A 74 -10.53 -17.64 8.01
N THR A 75 -10.77 -17.34 9.28
CA THR A 75 -10.79 -18.33 10.37
C THR A 75 -11.92 -19.33 10.16
N ILE A 76 -13.16 -18.85 10.03
CA ILE A 76 -14.34 -19.70 9.81
C ILE A 76 -14.21 -20.52 8.53
N LYS A 77 -13.72 -19.90 7.45
CA LYS A 77 -13.48 -20.61 6.19
C LYS A 77 -12.38 -21.67 6.34
N SER A 78 -11.32 -21.40 7.10
CA SER A 78 -10.27 -22.38 7.33
C SER A 78 -10.78 -23.59 8.12
N ASP A 79 -11.68 -23.39 9.08
CA ASP A 79 -12.32 -24.48 9.82
C ASP A 79 -13.20 -25.33 8.92
N VAL A 80 -13.95 -24.71 8.00
CA VAL A 80 -14.73 -25.44 6.99
C VAL A 80 -13.80 -26.23 6.08
N ILE A 81 -12.73 -25.62 5.56
CA ILE A 81 -11.75 -26.31 4.70
C ILE A 81 -11.08 -27.46 5.45
N PHE A 82 -10.75 -27.28 6.72
CA PHE A 82 -10.15 -28.33 7.55
C PHE A 82 -11.11 -29.51 7.72
N ARG A 83 -12.39 -29.25 8.03
CA ARG A 83 -13.42 -30.28 8.12
C ARG A 83 -13.73 -30.93 6.77
N SER A 84 -13.65 -30.19 5.68
CA SER A 84 -13.83 -30.69 4.31
C SER A 84 -12.57 -31.32 3.72
N LYS A 85 -11.46 -31.35 4.45
CA LYS A 85 -10.20 -31.95 3.98
C LYS A 85 -10.40 -33.45 3.86
N ALA A 86 -10.09 -34.02 2.69
CA ALA A 86 -10.32 -35.44 2.39
C ALA A 86 -9.79 -36.38 3.48
N SER A 87 -8.60 -36.12 4.04
CA SER A 87 -8.00 -36.93 5.11
C SER A 87 -8.77 -36.90 6.45
N GLU A 88 -9.43 -35.78 6.78
CA GLU A 88 -10.24 -35.66 8.00
C GLU A 88 -11.68 -36.10 7.75
N LEU A 89 -12.21 -35.87 6.54
CA LEU A 89 -13.47 -36.45 6.10
C LEU A 89 -13.41 -37.98 6.19
N ILE A 90 -12.39 -38.63 5.63
CA ILE A 90 -12.23 -40.09 5.68
C ILE A 90 -12.33 -40.63 7.12
N LYS A 91 -11.67 -39.98 8.08
CA LYS A 91 -11.76 -40.35 9.51
C LYS A 91 -13.16 -40.11 10.10
N ALA A 92 -13.85 -39.05 9.68
CA ALA A 92 -15.20 -38.72 10.16
C ALA A 92 -16.29 -39.64 9.56
N VAL A 93 -16.09 -40.17 8.34
CA VAL A 93 -17.00 -41.14 7.70
C VAL A 93 -16.62 -42.61 7.92
N GLU A 94 -15.45 -42.90 8.48
CA GLU A 94 -15.02 -44.23 8.93
C GLU A 94 -16.02 -44.93 9.89
N PRO A 95 -16.56 -44.26 10.95
CA PRO A 95 -17.60 -44.86 11.79
C PRO A 95 -18.94 -45.08 11.07
N LEU A 96 -19.15 -44.43 9.91
CA LEU A 96 -20.31 -44.65 9.04
C LEU A 96 -20.07 -45.81 8.04
N GLY A 97 -18.92 -46.49 8.12
CA GLY A 97 -18.59 -47.65 7.29
C GLY A 97 -18.19 -47.31 5.84
N LEU A 98 -17.97 -46.03 5.54
CA LEU A 98 -17.63 -45.54 4.21
C LEU A 98 -16.11 -45.52 4.04
N LYS A 99 -15.60 -46.22 3.02
CA LYS A 99 -14.17 -46.33 2.69
C LYS A 99 -13.91 -45.70 1.34
N GLU A 100 -12.78 -45.00 1.20
CA GLU A 100 -12.36 -44.41 -0.06
C GLU A 100 -12.20 -45.52 -1.13
N LEU A 101 -12.74 -45.30 -2.33
CA LEU A 101 -12.49 -46.17 -3.47
C LEU A 101 -11.05 -45.93 -3.94
N THR A 102 -10.14 -46.83 -3.57
CA THR A 102 -8.74 -46.80 -4.03
C THR A 102 -8.59 -47.28 -5.47
N GLU A 103 -9.58 -48.01 -5.98
CA GLU A 103 -9.61 -48.53 -7.35
C GLU A 103 -10.77 -47.91 -8.14
N PRO A 104 -10.54 -47.50 -9.40
CA PRO A 104 -11.59 -46.97 -10.27
C PRO A 104 -12.65 -48.05 -10.55
N PRO A 105 -13.94 -47.68 -10.62
CA PRO A 105 -15.02 -48.64 -10.85
C PRO A 105 -14.87 -49.33 -12.21
N ILE A 106 -14.86 -50.65 -12.19
CA ILE A 106 -14.90 -51.50 -13.39
C ILE A 106 -16.29 -51.48 -13.99
N VAL A 107 -16.39 -51.02 -15.24
CA VAL A 107 -17.62 -51.10 -16.04
C VAL A 107 -17.83 -52.55 -16.43
N LEU A 108 -18.92 -53.16 -15.95
CA LEU A 108 -19.30 -54.51 -16.34
C LEU A 108 -19.94 -54.47 -17.74
N GLU A 109 -19.18 -54.87 -18.75
CA GLU A 109 -19.73 -55.22 -20.06
C GLU A 109 -20.62 -56.46 -19.89
N THR A 110 -21.92 -56.32 -20.12
CA THR A 110 -22.88 -57.44 -20.04
C THR A 110 -22.71 -58.34 -21.26
N THR A 111 -21.71 -59.20 -21.26
CA THR A 111 -21.63 -60.29 -22.25
C THR A 111 -22.41 -61.49 -21.74
N PRO A 112 -23.53 -61.89 -22.39
CA PRO A 112 -24.27 -63.07 -21.99
C PRO A 112 -23.47 -64.32 -22.33
N VAL A 113 -23.15 -65.13 -21.33
CA VAL A 113 -22.53 -66.45 -21.51
C VAL A 113 -23.58 -67.40 -22.10
N LYS A 114 -23.27 -67.98 -23.24
CA LYS A 114 -24.07 -68.97 -23.99
C LYS A 114 -23.83 -70.38 -23.48
#